data_AF-A0A841L9M3-F1
#
_entry.id   AF-A0A841L9M3-F1
#
_cell.length_a   1.000
_cell.length_b   1.000
_cell.length_c   1.000
_cell.angle_alpha   90.00
_cell.angle_beta   90.00
_cell.angle_gamma   90.00
#
_symmetry.space_group_name_H-M   'P 1'
#
loop_
_entity.id
_entity.type
_entity.pdbx_description
1 polymer ?
#
loop_
_entity_poly.entity_id
_entity_poly.type
_entity_poly.pdbx_seq_one_letter_code
_entity_poly.pdbx_strand_id
1 'polypeptide(L)' 'MSIQLSDLVRSWRKRLSLKQEDAAARLGITQSSLSRIETGQQFPDRETARLFVEAGALTAEQLGQAMVATPTTEAA' A
#
# COMPACT_ATOMS: atom_id res chain seq x y z
N MET A 1 -15.41 5.54 -10.05
CA MET A 1 -13.93 5.52 -10.11
C MET A 1 -13.45 4.87 -8.81
N SER A 2 -12.96 3.64 -8.88
CA SER A 2 -12.48 2.92 -7.68
C SER A 2 -11.05 3.34 -7.40
N ILE A 3 -10.78 3.91 -6.23
CA ILE A 3 -9.41 4.24 -5.82
C ILE A 3 -8.74 2.95 -5.36
N GLN A 4 -7.60 2.59 -5.96
CA GLN A 4 -6.84 1.40 -5.60
C GLN A 4 -5.73 1.75 -4.59
N LEU A 5 -5.50 0.88 -3.61
CA LEU A 5 -4.45 1.07 -2.59
C LEU A 5 -3.05 1.21 -3.23
N SER A 6 -2.78 0.43 -4.27
CA SER A 6 -1.55 0.48 -5.05
C SER A 6 -1.26 1.88 -5.62
N ASP A 7 -2.29 2.55 -6.14
CA ASP A 7 -2.17 3.90 -6.70
C ASP A 7 -1.94 4.95 -5.63
N LEU A 8 -2.57 4.80 -4.45
CA LEU A 8 -2.35 5.70 -3.31
C LEU A 8 -0.90 5.63 -2.83
N VAL A 9 -0.38 4.42 -2.60
CA VAL A 9 1.01 4.19 -2.16
C VAL A 9 1.99 4.75 -3.19
N ARG A 10 1.77 4.44 -4.47
CA ARG A 10 2.62 4.94 -5.57
C ARG A 10 2.58 6.46 -5.66
N SER A 11 1.42 7.08 -5.47
CA SER A 11 1.26 8.53 -5.53
C SER A 11 1.95 9.23 -4.36
N TRP A 12 1.85 8.68 -3.15
CA TRP A 12 2.61 9.17 -1.99
C TRP A 12 4.11 9.15 -2.27
N ARG A 13 4.64 8.02 -2.76
CA ARG A 13 6.07 7.91 -3.09
C ARG A 13 6.51 8.95 -4.11
N LYS A 14 5.75 9.10 -5.20
CA LYS A 14 6.04 10.06 -6.26
C LYS A 14 5.97 11.51 -5.79
N ARG A 15 5.02 11.85 -4.92
CA ARG A 15 4.89 13.19 -4.33
C ARG A 15 6.09 13.58 -3.48
N LEU A 16 6.76 12.59 -2.87
CA LEU A 16 7.99 12.77 -2.12
C LEU A 16 9.26 12.65 -2.98
N SER A 17 9.12 12.45 -4.30
CA SER A 17 10.24 12.22 -5.23
C SER A 17 11.15 11.06 -4.84
N LEU A 18 10.60 10.03 -4.17
CA LEU A 18 11.36 8.88 -3.71
C LEU A 18 11.41 7.78 -4.78
N LYS A 19 12.57 7.11 -4.87
CA LYS A 19 12.64 5.82 -5.55
C LYS A 19 11.96 4.75 -4.68
N GLN A 20 11.64 3.60 -5.27
CA GLN A 20 11.05 2.49 -4.51
C GLN A 20 12.00 1.99 -3.41
N GLU A 21 13.30 1.97 -3.64
CA GLU A 21 14.30 1.60 -2.64
C GLU A 21 14.26 2.53 -1.41
N ASP A 22 14.25 3.84 -1.63
CA ASP A 22 14.23 4.84 -0.54
C ASP A 22 12.92 4.80 0.25
N ALA A 23 11.80 4.65 -0.46
CA ALA A 23 10.49 4.54 0.17
C ALA A 23 10.35 3.26 1.00
N ALA A 24 10.85 2.13 0.48
CA ALA A 24 10.85 0.87 1.19
C ALA A 24 11.75 0.91 2.44
N ALA A 25 12.95 1.49 2.31
CA ALA A 25 13.87 1.69 3.42
C ALA A 25 13.24 2.58 4.51
N ARG A 26 12.55 3.66 4.12
CA ARG A 26 11.83 4.55 5.05
C ARG A 26 10.71 3.84 5.80
N LEU A 27 10.06 2.86 5.17
CA LEU A 27 8.99 2.06 5.75
C LEU A 27 9.52 0.84 6.52
N GLY A 28 10.82 0.53 6.44
CA GLY A 28 11.38 -0.70 7.03
C GLY A 28 10.96 -1.99 6.31
N ILE A 29 10.57 -1.92 5.03
CA ILE A 29 10.22 -3.08 4.20
C ILE A 29 11.20 -3.26 3.05
N THR A 30 11.10 -4.38 2.33
CA THR A 30 11.92 -4.61 1.13
C THR A 30 11.37 -3.85 -0.09
N GLN A 31 12.26 -3.43 -0.99
CA GLN A 31 11.86 -2.79 -2.26
C GLN A 31 10.97 -3.71 -3.10
N SER A 32 11.22 -5.02 -3.08
CA SER A 32 10.42 -6.01 -3.80
C SER A 32 9.00 -6.11 -3.23
N SER A 33 8.83 -6.06 -1.90
CA SER A 33 7.52 -6.02 -1.25
C SER A 33 6.74 -4.77 -1.66
N LEU A 34 7.39 -3.59 -1.60
CA LEU A 34 6.78 -2.33 -2.06
C LEU A 34 6.37 -2.39 -3.54
N SER A 35 7.19 -2.99 -4.41
CA SER A 35 6.87 -3.13 -5.83
C SER A 35 5.63 -3.99 -6.07
N ARG A 36 5.50 -5.13 -5.36
CA ARG A 36 4.31 -6.00 -5.46
C ARG A 36 3.05 -5.29 -4.96
N ILE A 37 3.17 -4.47 -3.92
CA ILE A 37 2.07 -3.64 -3.40
C ILE A 37 1.66 -2.57 -4.41
N GLU A 38 2.61 -1.81 -4.97
CA GLU A 38 2.34 -0.75 -5.96
C GLU A 38 1.84 -1.27 -7.31
N THR A 39 1.98 -2.57 -7.58
CA THR A 39 1.45 -3.23 -8.78
C THR A 39 0.15 -3.99 -8.51
N GLY A 40 -0.33 -4.01 -7.25
CA GLY A 40 -1.53 -4.75 -6.86
C GLY A 40 -1.35 -6.28 -6.83
N GLN A 41 -0.13 -6.79 -6.99
CA GLN A 41 0.18 -8.23 -6.91
C GLN A 41 0.14 -8.75 -5.47
N GLN A 42 0.23 -7.88 -4.49
CA GLN A 42 0.19 -8.20 -3.08
C GLN A 42 -0.56 -7.14 -2.31
N PHE A 43 -1.46 -7.56 -1.43
CA PHE A 43 -2.04 -6.67 -0.42
C PHE A 43 -1.08 -6.59 0.77
N PRO A 44 -0.84 -5.39 1.35
CA PRO A 44 -0.01 -5.28 2.55
C PRO A 44 -0.65 -6.05 3.70
N ASP A 45 0.16 -6.74 4.50
CA ASP A 45 -0.31 -7.29 5.77
C ASP A 45 -0.62 -6.17 6.77
N ARG A 46 -1.15 -6.56 7.94
CA ARG A 46 -1.57 -5.60 8.97
C ARG A 46 -0.43 -4.70 9.46
N GLU A 47 0.79 -5.22 9.53
CA GLU A 47 1.95 -4.47 10.00
C GLU A 47 2.40 -3.46 8.93
N THR A 48 2.57 -3.92 7.70
CA THR A 48 2.91 -3.09 6.54
C THR A 48 1.86 -2.00 6.30
N ALA A 49 0.58 -2.33 6.45
CA ALA A 49 -0.51 -1.37 6.35
C ALA A 49 -0.42 -0.26 7.41
N ARG A 50 -0.03 -0.59 8.65
CA ARG A 50 0.21 0.41 9.70
C ARG A 50 1.38 1.31 9.38
N LEU A 51 2.48 0.74 8.88
CA LEU A 51 3.66 1.50 8.46
C LEU A 51 3.31 2.54 7.38
N PHE A 52 2.44 2.18 6.42
CA PHE A 52 1.95 3.16 5.43
C PHE A 52 1.11 4.28 6.06
N VAL A 53 0.31 3.99 7.09
CA VAL A 53 -0.46 5.02 7.80
C VAL A 53 0.46 5.95 8.57
N GLU A 54 1.41 5.39 9.32
CA GLU A 54 2.39 6.16 10.11
C GLU A 54 3.28 7.03 9.23
N ALA A 55 3.67 6.53 8.05
CA ALA A 55 4.44 7.29 7.06
C ALA A 55 3.62 8.35 6.30
N GLY A 56 2.30 8.42 6.54
CA GLY A 56 1.39 9.32 5.84
C GLY A 56 1.16 8.96 4.37
N ALA A 57 1.41 7.71 4.00
CA ALA A 57 1.12 7.16 2.67
C ALA A 57 -0.37 6.84 2.51
N LEU A 58 -1.00 6.38 3.59
CA LEU A 58 -2.43 6.07 3.65
C LEU A 58 -3.04 6.75 4.87
N THR A 59 -4.34 7.01 4.80
CA THR A 59 -5.16 7.29 5.99
C THR A 59 -5.81 6.00 6.48
N ALA A 60 -6.19 5.97 7.76
CA ALA A 60 -6.93 4.83 8.31
C ALA A 60 -8.25 4.55 7.55
N GLU A 61 -8.90 5.60 7.06
CA GLU A 61 -10.11 5.50 6.24
C GLU A 61 -9.83 4.82 4.90
N GLN A 62 -8.79 5.25 4.18
CA GLN A 62 -8.40 4.65 2.90
C GLN A 62 -8.04 3.17 3.05
N LEU A 63 -7.35 2.82 4.15
CA LEU A 63 -7.03 1.43 4.45
C LEU A 63 -8.31 0.62 4.73
N GLY A 64 -9.24 1.17 5.51
CA GLY A 64 -10.54 0.54 5.77
C GLY A 64 -11.35 0.29 4.50
N GLN A 65 -11.41 1.27 3.59
CA GLN A 65 -12.09 1.13 2.29
C GLN A 65 -11.43 0.07 1.40
N ALA A 66 -10.09 -0.01 1.40
CA ALA A 66 -9.36 -1.01 0.62
C ALA A 66 -9.57 -2.44 1.14
N MET A 67 -9.67 -2.62 2.46
CA MET A 67 -9.88 -3.94 3.09
C MET A 67 -11.32 -4.46 2.93
N VAL A 68 -12.30 -3.56 2.81
CA VAL A 68 -13.71 -3.92 2.54
C VAL A 68 -13.94 -4.22 1.05
N ALA A 69 -13.09 -3.68 0.16
CA ALA A 69 -13.21 -3.84 -1.28
C ALA A 69 -12.63 -5.14 -1.87
N THR A 70 -11.93 -5.97 -1.07
CA THR A 70 -11.67 -7.36 -1.46
C THR A 70 -12.89 -8.20 -1.07
N PRO A 71 -13.74 -8.64 -2.02
CA PRO A 71 -14.69 -9.67 -1.68
C PRO A 71 -13.88 -10.91 -1.28
N THR A 72 -14.13 -11.38 -0.07
CA THR A 72 -14.11 -12.82 0.19
C THR A 72 -15.04 -13.46 -0.84
N THR A 73 -14.48 -13.84 -1.99
CA THR A 73 -15.01 -14.93 -2.82
C THR A 73 -14.06 -16.08 -2.51
N GLU A 74 -14.29 -16.77 -1.40
CA GLU A 74 -15.19 -17.93 -1.32
C GLU A 74 -14.79 -18.95 -2.39
N ALA A 75 -13.99 -19.90 -1.92
CA ALA A 75 -13.88 -21.21 -2.54
C ALA A 75 -15.27 -21.86 -2.52
N ALA A 76 -15.81 -22.14 -3.70
CA ALA A 76 -16.85 -23.13 -3.96
C ALA A 76 -16.68 -23.65 -5.39
#